data_AF-A0AAV2Z5S0-F1
#
_entry.id   AF-A0AAV2Z5S0-F1
#
_cell.length_a   1.000
_cell.length_b   1.000
_cell.length_c   1.000
_cell.angle_alpha   90.00
_cell.angle_beta   90.00
_cell.angle_gamma   90.00
#
_symmetry.space_group_name_H-M   'P 1'
#
loop_
_entity.id
_entity.type
_entity.pdbx_description
1 polymer ?
#
loop_
_entity_poly.entity_id
_entity_poly.type
_entity_poly.pdbx_seq_one_letter_code
_entity_poly.pdbx_strand_id
1 'polypeptide(L)' 'MTYSIDFCWRAIALIHVYSIPVSVVSSLLGPKPRTLSRWYALYLRYGTVNPVRERIRSNR' A
#
# COMPACT_ATOMS: atom_id res chain seq x y z
N MET A 1 -4.91 6.44 11.84
CA MET A 1 -4.57 5.03 12.11
C MET A 1 -3.28 4.73 11.38
N THR A 2 -2.25 4.27 12.09
CA THR A 2 -0.95 3.95 11.50
C THR A 2 -0.90 2.44 11.28
N TYR A 3 -0.82 2.02 10.03
CA TYR A 3 -0.70 0.60 9.67
C TYR A 3 0.79 0.22 9.66
N SER A 4 1.11 -1.02 10.06
CA SER A 4 2.47 -1.52 9.94
C SER A 4 2.87 -1.67 8.47
N ILE A 5 4.17 -1.54 8.18
CA ILE A 5 4.69 -1.64 6.80
C ILE A 5 4.40 -3.02 6.21
N ASP A 6 4.57 -4.09 6.99
CA ASP A 6 4.27 -5.45 6.57
C ASP A 6 2.79 -5.64 6.21
N PHE A 7 1.89 -4.98 6.96
CA PHE A 7 0.47 -5.01 6.66
C PHE A 7 0.14 -4.31 5.34
N CYS A 8 0.74 -3.14 5.09
CA CYS A 8 0.59 -2.45 3.81
C CYS A 8 1.09 -3.31 2.64
N TRP A 9 2.23 -3.98 2.80
CA TRP A 9 2.78 -4.87 1.77
C TRP A 9 1.88 -6.08 1.50
N ARG A 10 1.31 -6.69 2.54
CA ARG A 10 0.32 -7.76 2.37
C ARG A 10 -0.89 -7.29 1.56
N ALA A 11 -1.41 -6.10 1.82
CA ALA A 11 -2.51 -5.53 1.05
C ALA A 11 -2.13 -5.32 -0.43
N ILE A 12 -0.94 -4.81 -0.71
CA ILE A 12 -0.46 -4.62 -2.08
C ILE A 12 -0.21 -5.94 -2.81
N ALA A 13 0.31 -6.96 -2.13
CA ALA A 13 0.49 -8.28 -2.73
C ALA A 13 -0.86 -8.84 -3.21
N LEU A 14 -1.91 -8.76 -2.38
CA LEU A 14 -3.27 -9.18 -2.75
C LEU A 14 -3.80 -8.43 -3.99
N ILE A 15 -3.58 -7.12 -4.05
CA ILE A 15 -4.06 -6.29 -5.17
C ILE A 15 -3.26 -6.54 -6.45
N HIS A 16 -1.93 -6.52 -6.37
CA HIS A 16 -1.05 -6.48 -7.54
C HIS A 16 -0.67 -7.88 -8.04
N VAL A 17 -0.29 -8.78 -7.14
CA VAL A 17 0.19 -10.12 -7.51
C VAL A 17 -0.99 -11.06 -7.74
N TYR A 18 -1.96 -11.03 -6.83
CA TYR A 18 -3.14 -11.90 -6.90
C TYR A 18 -4.32 -11.29 -7.65
N SER A 19 -4.19 -10.05 -8.16
CA SER A 19 -5.24 -9.35 -8.90
C SER A 19 -6.59 -9.26 -8.16
N ILE A 20 -6.57 -9.23 -6.82
CA ILE A 20 -7.79 -9.17 -6.02
C ILE A 20 -8.33 -7.74 -6.03
N PRO A 21 -9.64 -7.53 -6.30
CA PRO A 21 -10.23 -6.20 -6.32
C PRO A 21 -10.04 -5.45 -5.00
N VAL A 22 -9.78 -4.14 -5.08
CA VAL A 22 -9.58 -3.26 -3.92
C VAL A 22 -10.77 -3.30 -2.95
N SER A 23 -12.00 -3.45 -3.46
CA SER A 23 -13.20 -3.60 -2.64
C SER A 23 -13.17 -4.85 -1.76
N VAL A 24 -12.72 -5.98 -2.31
CA VAL A 24 -12.58 -7.25 -1.59
C VAL A 24 -11.47 -7.14 -0.54
N VAL A 25 -10.31 -6.60 -0.91
CA VAL A 25 -9.20 -6.40 0.04
C VAL A 25 -9.59 -5.43 1.17
N SER A 26 -10.37 -4.40 0.87
CA SER A 26 -10.93 -3.47 1.87
C SER A 26 -11.85 -4.20 2.85
N SER A 27 -12.75 -5.05 2.36
CA SER A 27 -13.63 -5.87 3.20
C SER A 27 -12.86 -6.89 4.04
N LEU A 28 -11.78 -7.45 3.51
CA LEU A 28 -11.01 -8.50 4.17
C LEU A 28 -10.08 -7.94 5.27
N LEU A 29 -9.38 -6.84 4.98
CA LEU A 29 -8.34 -6.32 5.84
C LEU A 29 -8.81 -5.15 6.73
N GLY A 30 -9.88 -4.45 6.34
CA GLY A 30 -10.45 -3.32 7.08
C GLY A 30 -10.08 -1.90 6.61
N PRO A 31 -8.92 -1.60 5.97
CA PRO A 31 -8.66 -0.26 5.45
C PRO A 31 -9.70 0.16 4.42
N LYS A 32 -10.07 1.44 4.44
CA LYS A 32 -10.94 2.03 3.42
C LYS A 32 -10.32 1.91 2.03
N PRO A 33 -11.11 1.79 0.95
CA PRO A 33 -10.59 1.67 -0.42
C PRO A 33 -9.62 2.79 -0.79
N ARG A 34 -9.91 4.04 -0.36
CA ARG A 34 -9.04 5.20 -0.59
C ARG A 34 -7.63 5.03 0.00
N THR A 35 -7.52 4.38 1.17
CA THR A 35 -6.23 4.11 1.82
C THR A 35 -5.43 3.09 1.01
N LEU A 36 -6.09 2.02 0.56
CA LEU A 36 -5.49 1.00 -0.29
C LEU A 36 -5.03 1.58 -1.64
N SER A 37 -5.89 2.39 -2.28
CA SER A 37 -5.55 3.09 -3.53
C SER A 37 -4.34 4.00 -3.38
N ARG A 38 -4.20 4.69 -2.24
CA ARG A 38 -3.02 5.52 -1.96
C ARG A 38 -1.75 4.69 -1.84
N TRP A 39 -1.77 3.58 -1.12
CA TRP A 39 -0.61 2.68 -1.04
C TRP A 39 -0.27 2.10 -2.41
N TYR A 40 -1.28 1.72 -3.18
CA TYR A 40 -1.06 1.14 -4.50
C TYR A 40 -0.48 2.17 -5.47
N ALA A 41 -0.93 3.42 -5.43
CA ALA A 41 -0.35 4.51 -6.22
C ALA A 41 1.12 4.77 -5.85
N LEU A 42 1.47 4.75 -4.56
CA LEU A 42 2.87 4.86 -4.12
C LEU A 42 3.72 3.68 -4.62
N TYR A 43 3.18 2.46 -4.54
CA TYR A 43 3.86 1.28 -5.05
C TYR A 43 4.13 1.38 -6.55
N LEU A 44 3.12 1.75 -7.35
CA LEU A 44 3.26 1.91 -8.80
C LEU A 44 4.25 3.00 -9.17
N ARG A 45 4.30 4.10 -8.41
CA ARG A 45 5.15 5.25 -8.72
C ARG A 45 6.60 5.08 -8.25
N TYR A 46 6.80 4.42 -7.11
CA TYR A 46 8.05 4.48 -6.35
C TYR A 46 8.53 3.11 -5.84
N GLY A 47 7.76 2.04 -6.04
CA GLY A 47 8.08 0.72 -5.51
C GLY A 47 8.02 0.65 -3.98
N THR A 48 7.30 1.57 -3.32
CA THR A 48 7.16 1.59 -1.85
C THR A 48 5.72 1.87 -1.44
N VAL A 49 5.31 1.33 -0.28
CA VAL A 49 4.04 1.64 0.38
C VAL A 49 4.16 2.73 1.45
N ASN A 50 5.38 3.22 1.69
CA ASN A 50 5.70 4.23 2.70
C ASN A 50 6.38 5.45 2.08
N PRO A 51 5.75 6.64 2.12
CA PRO A 51 6.34 7.87 1.58
C PRO A 51 7.48 8.44 2.44
N VAL A 52 7.55 8.07 3.73
CA VAL A 52 8.55 8.63 4.67
C VAL A 52 9.96 8.10 4.36
N ARG A 53 10.09 6.88 3.85
CA ARG A 53 11.39 6.30 3.48
C ARG A 53 12.02 6.95 2.25
N GLU A 54 11.24 7.54 1.34
CA GLU A 54 11.78 8.22 0.16
C GLU A 54 12.47 9.54 0.49
N ARG A 55 11.91 10.34 1.40
CA ARG A 55 12.53 11.60 1.81
C ARG A 55 13.93 11.40 2.40
N ILE A 56 14.17 10.26 3.03
CA ILE A 56 15.48 9.94 3.62
C ILE A 56 16.49 9.49 2.55
N ARG A 57 16.05 8.82 1.48
CA ARG A 57 16.93 8.40 0.37
C ARG A 57 17.21 9.50 -0.65
N SER A 58 16.28 10.43 -0.85
CA SER A 58 16.43 11.57 -1.76
C SER A 58 17.41 12.66 -1.28
N ASN A 59 17.81 12.61 -0.01
CA ASN A 59 18.69 13.60 0.62
C ASN A 59 20.13 13.09 0.82
N ARG A 60 20.54 12.04 0.09
CA ARG A 60 21.87 11.44 0.21
C ARG A 60 22.59 11.36 -1.12
#